data_AF-A0A536YAE8-F1
#
_entry.id   AF-A0A536YAE8-F1
#
_cell.length_a   1.000
_cell.length_b   1.000
_cell.length_c   1.000
_cell.angle_alpha   90.00
_cell.angle_beta   90.00
_cell.angle_gamma   90.00
#
_symmetry.space_group_name_H-M   'P 1'
#
loop_
_entity.id
_entity.type
_entity.pdbx_description
1 polymer ?
#
loop_
_entity_poly.entity_id
_entity_poly.type
_entity_poly.pdbx_seq_one_letter_code
_entity_poly.pdbx_strand_id
1 'polypeptide(L)' 'RGRLASGILKRMGLQELVAGSEEDYISLAVKLIRDGEYRERARKRIEAERHVLFEDMAPIRALESFLAEVAK' A
#
# COMPACT_ATOMS: atom_id res chain seq x y z
N ARG A 1 7.13 12.06 -9.77
CA ARG A 1 5.91 11.20 -9.80
C ARG A 1 6.36 9.80 -9.39
N GLY A 2 6.10 9.34 -8.17
CA GLY A 2 6.64 8.05 -7.68
C GLY A 2 6.05 7.53 -6.36
N ARG A 3 4.95 8.13 -5.87
CA ARG A 3 4.38 7.82 -4.55
C ARG A 3 3.12 6.95 -4.60
N LEU A 4 2.72 6.50 -5.79
CA LEU A 4 1.53 5.68 -5.96
C LEU A 4 1.72 4.32 -5.27
N ALA A 5 2.76 3.58 -5.67
CA ALA A 5 3.04 2.26 -5.11
C ALA A 5 3.26 2.30 -3.59
N SER A 6 4.04 3.27 -3.08
CA SER A 6 4.24 3.43 -1.64
C SER A 6 2.99 3.90 -0.89
N GLY A 7 2.09 4.64 -1.54
CA GLY A 7 0.77 4.96 -1.00
C GLY A 7 -0.12 3.72 -0.84
N ILE A 8 -0.13 2.84 -1.85
CA ILE A 8 -0.86 1.56 -1.81
C ILE A 8 -0.35 0.70 -0.65
N LEU A 9 0.97 0.48 -0.57
CA LEU A 9 1.58 -0.30 0.51
C LEU A 9 1.26 0.29 1.89
N LYS A 10 1.33 1.62 2.04
CA LYS A 10 0.93 2.30 3.28
C LYS A 10 -0.53 2.09 3.64
N ARG A 11 -1.43 2.14 2.65
CA ARG A 11 -2.87 1.92 2.88
C ARG A 11 -3.16 0.50 3.37
N MET A 12 -2.41 -0.48 2.87
CA MET A 12 -2.46 -1.88 3.31
C MET A 12 -1.67 -2.18 4.60
N GLY A 13 -1.06 -1.16 5.24
CA GLY A 13 -0.26 -1.36 6.45
C GLY A 13 1.08 -2.07 6.22
N LEU A 14 1.61 -2.06 4.98
CA LEU A 14 2.83 -2.75 4.54
C LEU A 14 4.00 -1.76 4.37
N GLN A 15 4.19 -0.85 5.33
CA GLN A 15 5.20 0.20 5.23
C GLN A 15 6.62 -0.36 5.27
N GLU A 16 6.80 -1.57 5.81
CA GLU A 16 8.08 -2.29 5.79
C GLU A 16 8.54 -2.67 4.38
N LEU A 17 7.64 -2.64 3.39
CA LEU A 17 7.94 -2.88 1.98
C LEU A 17 8.26 -1.60 1.21
N VAL A 18 8.36 -0.45 1.89
CA VAL A 18 8.71 0.84 1.28
C VAL A 18 10.16 1.18 1.60
N ALA A 19 11.03 1.11 0.59
CA ALA A 19 12.42 1.50 0.71
C ALA A 19 12.61 3.03 0.78
N GLY A 20 13.59 3.48 1.56
CA GLY A 20 13.94 4.90 1.72
C GLY A 20 15.03 5.38 0.75
N SER A 21 15.89 4.48 0.30
CA SER A 21 16.94 4.72 -0.70
C SER A 21 17.01 3.59 -1.74
N GLU A 22 17.92 3.72 -2.71
CA GLU A 22 18.21 2.66 -3.68
C GLU A 22 18.83 1.42 -3.02
N GLU A 23 19.76 1.63 -2.06
CA GLU A 23 20.40 0.54 -1.30
C GLU A 23 19.38 -0.21 -0.44
N ASP A 24 18.44 0.50 0.18
CA ASP A 24 17.33 -0.11 0.93
C ASP A 24 16.46 -0.95 0.00
N TYR A 25 16.19 -0.46 -1.21
CA TYR A 25 15.37 -1.16 -2.19
C TYR A 25 16.03 -2.47 -2.62
N ILE A 26 17.33 -2.42 -2.94
CA ILE A 26 18.11 -3.60 -3.30
C ILE A 26 18.11 -4.60 -2.14
N SER A 27 18.38 -4.14 -0.91
CA SER A 27 18.42 -4.98 0.28
C SER A 27 17.07 -5.66 0.56
N LEU A 28 15.97 -4.91 0.45
CA LEU A 28 14.61 -5.42 0.61
C LEU A 28 14.25 -6.43 -0.48
N ALA A 29 14.59 -6.15 -1.75
CA ALA A 29 14.37 -7.06 -2.86
C ALA A 29 15.14 -8.38 -2.66
N VAL A 30 16.42 -8.30 -2.29
CA VAL A 30 17.24 -9.48 -1.98
C VAL A 30 16.63 -10.29 -0.82
N LYS A 31 16.15 -9.62 0.24
CA LYS A 31 15.47 -10.28 1.36
C LYS A 31 14.21 -11.03 0.91
N LEU A 32 13.35 -10.39 0.11
CA LEU A 32 12.14 -11.02 -0.43
C LEU A 32 12.44 -12.22 -1.34
N ILE A 33 13.55 -12.20 -2.06
CA ILE A 33 13.97 -13.31 -2.93
C ILE A 33 14.50 -14.49 -2.11
N ARG A 34 15.36 -14.21 -1.11
CA ARG A 34 16.08 -15.24 -0.35
C ARG A 34 15.29 -15.81 0.83
N ASP A 35 14.48 -15.00 1.50
CA ASP A 35 13.69 -15.42 2.66
C ASP A 35 12.26 -15.79 2.23
N GLY A 36 12.06 -17.10 2.00
CA GLY A 36 10.77 -17.64 1.58
C GLY A 36 9.67 -17.42 2.60
N GLU A 37 9.96 -17.53 3.90
CA GLU A 37 8.94 -17.31 4.93
C GLU A 37 8.52 -15.85 5.00
N TYR A 38 9.47 -14.91 4.90
CA TYR A 38 9.17 -13.49 4.84
C TYR A 38 8.30 -13.14 3.63
N ARG A 39 8.63 -13.71 2.46
CA ARG A 39 7.83 -13.55 1.25
C ARG A 39 6.41 -14.11 1.42
N GLU A 40 6.25 -15.28 2.00
CA GLU A 40 4.92 -15.86 2.24
C GLU A 40 4.11 -15.07 3.26
N ARG A 41 4.74 -14.54 4.31
CA ARG A 41 4.08 -13.61 5.25
C ARG A 41 3.60 -12.35 4.54
N ALA A 42 4.45 -11.73 3.70
CA ALA A 42 4.07 -10.56 2.92
C ALA A 42 2.88 -10.87 1.98
N ARG A 43 2.92 -12.01 1.27
CA ARG A 43 1.83 -12.45 0.39
C ARG A 43 0.51 -12.63 1.14
N LYS A 44 0.53 -13.30 2.30
CA LYS A 44 -0.66 -13.50 3.14
C LYS A 44 -1.24 -12.18 3.63
N ARG A 45 -0.38 -11.23 4.06
CA ARG A 45 -0.82 -9.89 4.45
C ARG A 45 -1.44 -9.13 3.28
N ILE A 46 -0.84 -9.20 2.09
CA ILE A 46 -1.41 -8.58 0.89
C ILE A 46 -2.82 -9.12 0.60
N GLU A 47 -2.98 -10.44 0.64
CA GLU A 47 -4.28 -11.06 0.37
C GLU A 47 -5.34 -10.67 1.42
N ALA A 48 -4.96 -10.66 2.70
CA ALA A 48 -5.87 -10.26 3.79
C ALA A 48 -6.29 -8.79 3.69
N GLU A 49 -5.38 -7.90 3.33
CA GLU A 49 -5.61 -6.45 3.36
C GLU A 49 -6.13 -5.87 2.04
N ARG A 50 -6.12 -6.61 0.91
CA ARG A 50 -6.48 -6.05 -0.41
C ARG A 50 -7.86 -5.38 -0.47
N HIS A 51 -8.78 -5.80 0.39
CA HIS A 51 -10.13 -5.23 0.50
C HIS A 51 -10.10 -3.73 0.81
N VAL A 52 -9.11 -3.22 1.57
CA VAL A 52 -8.99 -1.78 1.88
C VAL A 52 -8.66 -0.91 0.65
N LEU A 53 -8.27 -1.53 -0.47
CA LEU A 53 -8.00 -0.83 -1.72
C LEU A 53 -9.20 -0.83 -2.67
N PHE A 54 -9.96 -1.92 -2.70
CA PHE A 54 -10.99 -2.16 -3.71
C PHE A 54 -12.42 -2.06 -3.17
N GLU A 55 -12.60 -2.23 -1.85
CA GLU A 55 -13.90 -2.28 -1.19
C GLU A 55 -14.07 -1.14 -0.16
N ASP A 56 -13.12 -0.19 -0.12
CA ASP A 56 -13.19 0.99 0.74
C ASP A 56 -14.10 2.06 0.11
N MET A 57 -15.30 2.23 0.69
CA MET A 57 -16.25 3.27 0.29
C MET A 57 -15.89 4.66 0.85
N ALA A 58 -14.97 4.76 1.81
CA ALA A 58 -14.66 6.03 2.45
C ALA A 58 -14.16 7.11 1.47
N PRO A 59 -13.26 6.82 0.50
CA PRO A 59 -12.86 7.79 -0.52
C PRO A 59 -14.03 8.29 -1.38
N ILE A 60 -14.99 7.42 -1.70
CA ILE A 60 -16.18 7.78 -2.48
C ILE A 60 -17.05 8.75 -1.67
N ARG A 61 -17.34 8.42 -0.40
CA ARG A 61 -18.13 9.28 0.49
C ARG A 61 -17.45 10.61 0.78
N ALA A 62 -16.13 10.61 0.92
CA ALA A 62 -15.35 11.83 1.09
C ALA A 62 -15.43 12.73 -0.15
N LEU A 63 -15.34 12.15 -1.34
CA LEU A 63 -15.49 12.89 -2.59
C LEU A 63 -16.92 13.44 -2.77
N GLU A 64 -17.95 12.66 -2.46
CA GLU A 64 -19.35 13.11 -2.45
C GLU A 64 -19.53 14.34 -1.54
N SER A 65 -19.01 14.26 -0.32
CA SER A 65 -19.10 15.34 0.66
C SER A 65 -18.39 16.60 0.18
N PHE A 66 -17.17 16.45 -0.35
CA PHE A 66 -16.40 17.55 -0.91
C PHE A 66 -17.15 18.24 -2.06
N LEU A 67 -17.70 17.47 -3.01
CA LEU A 67 -18.44 18.03 -4.14
C LEU A 67 -19.70 18.76 -3.69
N ALA A 68 -20.43 18.23 -2.70
CA ALA A 68 -21.60 18.89 -2.15
C ALA A 68 -21.26 20.22 -1.43
N GLU A 69 -20.08 20.31 -0.84
CA GLU A 69 -19.58 21.52 -0.18
C GLU A 69 -19.20 22.60 -1.19
N VAL A 70 -18.44 22.26 -2.24
CA VAL A 70 -17.95 23.25 -3.22
C VAL A 70 -18.99 23.70 -4.25
N ALA A 71 -20.09 22.95 -4.40
CA ALA A 71 -21.18 23.28 -5.31
C ALA A 71 -22.22 24.26 -4.72
N LYS A 72 -22.08 24.62 -3.43
CA LYS A 72 -22.81 25.74 -2.81
C LYS A 72 -22.22 27.07 -3.22
#